data_AF-A0A422NC07-F1
#
_entry.id   AF-A0A422NC07-F1
#
_cell.length_a   1.000
_cell.length_b   1.000
_cell.length_c   1.000
_cell.angle_alpha   90.00
_cell.angle_beta   90.00
_cell.angle_gamma   90.00
#
_symmetry.space_group_name_H-M   'P 1'
#
loop_
_entity.id
_entity.type
_entity.pdbx_description
1 polymer ?
#
loop_
_entity_poly.entity_id
_entity_poly.type
_entity_poly.pdbx_seq_one_letter_code
_entity_poly.pdbx_strand_id
1 'polypeptide(L)'
;MRPRDLCTAAFYDDVQRMKQLVRAALAGEDEEEEEAMMDNDEDEEMEEEQLSIRRLERAQKRRAAVASLLGSPGLLRVIETGEEFGLMFRVDEVCENEGSCGLKPQFKLTRRSRYPALPLHWAALGRSHRALEFLVSSGVDVQQEVPDFPKVTAAVICACNMSFETARRIEKAVEAQRQRLQNEEQQHRKWVETLEEKKRERERLAALEEEEERAEEEEANDAAEDDNDDDDEEDDPEAAA
;
A
#
# COMPACT_ATOMS: atom_id res chain seq x y z
N MET A 1 11.01 17.68 2.84
CA MET A 1 10.39 18.33 1.66
C MET A 1 9.32 19.33 2.13
N ARG A 2 9.03 20.43 1.40
CA ARG A 2 8.05 21.43 1.85
C ARG A 2 6.69 21.21 1.17
N PRO A 3 5.57 21.06 1.91
CA PRO A 3 4.24 20.76 1.34
C PRO A 3 3.78 21.74 0.26
N ARG A 4 4.20 23.01 0.35
CA ARG A 4 3.93 24.05 -0.67
C ARG A 4 4.46 23.72 -2.06
N ASP A 5 5.60 23.02 -2.16
CA ASP A 5 6.21 22.69 -3.44
C ASP A 5 5.39 21.58 -4.17
N LEU A 6 4.75 20.67 -3.42
CA LEU A 6 3.77 19.70 -3.95
C LEU A 6 2.47 20.36 -4.38
N CYS A 7 1.93 21.26 -3.56
CA CYS A 7 0.70 21.99 -3.87
C CYS A 7 0.82 22.80 -5.17
N THR A 8 1.97 23.46 -5.37
CA THR A 8 2.32 24.14 -6.62
C THR A 8 2.38 23.19 -7.80
N ALA A 9 3.12 22.09 -7.69
CA ALA A 9 3.23 21.12 -8.78
C ALA A 9 1.87 20.53 -9.17
N ALA A 10 1.01 20.24 -8.17
CA ALA A 10 -0.34 19.71 -8.39
C ALA A 10 -1.24 20.73 -9.11
N PHE A 11 -1.20 22.00 -8.71
CA PHE A 11 -1.95 23.07 -9.38
C PHE A 11 -1.53 23.27 -10.83
N TYR A 12 -0.24 23.20 -11.15
CA TYR A 12 0.27 23.40 -12.52
C TYR A 12 0.33 22.11 -13.37
N ASP A 13 -0.25 21.00 -12.90
CA ASP A 13 -0.24 19.69 -13.59
C ASP A 13 1.17 19.11 -13.84
N ASP A 14 2.15 19.50 -13.02
CA ASP A 14 3.54 19.07 -13.12
C ASP A 14 3.76 17.75 -12.36
N VAL A 15 3.24 16.67 -12.95
CA VAL A 15 3.38 15.31 -12.40
C VAL A 15 4.85 14.88 -12.27
N GLN A 16 5.73 15.36 -13.15
CA GLN A 16 7.15 14.98 -13.07
C GLN A 16 7.80 15.61 -11.84
N ARG A 17 7.50 16.87 -11.56
CA ARG A 17 7.94 17.52 -10.33
C ARG A 17 7.36 16.85 -9.09
N MET A 18 6.09 16.46 -9.10
CA MET A 18 5.50 15.69 -8.00
C MET A 18 6.25 14.38 -7.75
N LYS A 19 6.53 13.60 -8.81
CA LYS A 19 7.32 12.35 -8.72
C LYS A 19 8.72 12.59 -8.19
N GLN A 20 9.40 13.66 -8.61
CA GLN A 20 10.72 14.03 -8.09
C GLN A 20 10.67 14.36 -6.60
N LEU A 21 9.68 15.16 -6.17
CA LEU A 21 9.52 15.56 -4.78
C LEU A 21 9.19 14.37 -3.87
N VAL A 22 8.37 13.43 -4.36
CA VAL A 22 8.07 12.17 -3.66
C VAL A 22 9.33 11.31 -3.52
N ARG A 23 10.05 11.05 -4.62
CA ARG A 23 11.30 10.28 -4.57
C ARG A 23 12.33 10.88 -3.62
N ALA A 24 12.52 12.21 -3.70
CA ALA A 24 13.47 12.90 -2.83
C ALA A 24 13.08 12.89 -1.35
N ALA A 25 11.79 12.72 -1.04
CA ALA A 25 11.31 12.63 0.34
C ALA A 25 11.43 11.22 0.92
N LEU A 26 11.34 10.18 0.08
CA LEU A 26 11.35 8.78 0.49
C LEU A 26 12.71 8.09 0.30
N ALA A 27 13.70 8.77 -0.28
CA ALA A 27 15.02 8.19 -0.54
C ALA A 27 15.69 7.60 0.71
N GLY A 28 15.52 8.22 1.89
CA GLY A 28 16.06 7.69 3.14
C GLY A 28 15.28 6.50 3.71
N GLU A 29 13.98 6.40 3.44
CA GLU A 29 13.17 5.24 3.84
C GLU A 29 13.44 4.03 2.93
N ASP A 30 13.64 4.28 1.62
CA ASP A 30 14.02 3.24 0.65
C ASP A 30 15.41 2.64 1.02
N GLU A 31 16.37 3.44 1.52
CA GLU A 31 17.71 2.98 1.96
C GLU A 31 17.65 2.13 3.25
N GLU A 32 16.92 2.56 4.28
CA GLU A 32 16.76 1.80 5.53
C GLU A 32 16.01 0.46 5.32
N GLU A 33 15.06 0.42 4.38
CA GLU A 33 14.34 -0.81 4.02
C GLU A 33 15.20 -1.79 3.21
N GLU A 34 16.12 -1.31 2.38
CA GLU A 34 17.08 -2.16 1.66
C GLU A 34 18.11 -2.79 2.61
N GLU A 35 18.65 -2.03 3.58
CA GLU A 35 19.58 -2.55 4.59
C GLU A 35 18.94 -3.64 5.45
N ALA A 36 17.71 -3.42 5.95
CA ALA A 36 16.98 -4.42 6.74
C ALA A 36 16.62 -5.70 5.96
N MET A 37 16.69 -5.66 4.63
CA MET A 37 16.44 -6.81 3.76
C MET A 37 17.68 -7.68 3.59
N MET A 38 18.86 -7.05 3.46
CA MET A 38 20.13 -7.78 3.39
C MET A 38 20.36 -8.66 4.62
N ASP A 39 19.95 -8.18 5.80
CA ASP A 39 20.05 -8.93 7.06
C ASP A 39 19.09 -10.15 7.13
N ASN A 40 18.07 -10.22 6.27
CA ASN A 40 17.00 -11.23 6.30
C ASN A 40 17.10 -12.25 5.15
N ASP A 41 17.96 -11.99 4.15
CA ASP A 41 18.21 -12.86 3.00
C ASP A 41 19.45 -13.76 3.21
N GLU A 42 20.15 -13.66 4.36
CA GLU A 42 21.34 -14.47 4.64
C GLU A 42 21.05 -15.95 4.94
N ASP A 43 19.81 -16.32 5.27
CA ASP A 43 19.44 -17.71 5.59
C ASP A 43 18.04 -18.06 5.03
N GLU A 44 17.95 -19.22 4.35
CA GLU A 44 16.75 -19.95 3.88
C GLU A 44 16.28 -19.75 2.40
N GLU A 45 16.13 -20.89 1.72
CA GLU A 45 15.57 -21.07 0.37
C GLU A 45 14.06 -20.70 0.37
N MET A 46 13.75 -19.40 0.39
CA MET A 46 12.37 -18.91 0.39
C MET A 46 11.61 -19.27 -0.89
N GLU A 47 10.35 -19.67 -0.73
CA GLU A 47 9.44 -19.95 -1.85
C GLU A 47 9.12 -18.69 -2.66
N GLU A 48 8.94 -18.85 -3.98
CA GLU A 48 8.65 -17.74 -4.90
C GLU A 48 7.39 -16.94 -4.51
N GLU A 49 6.38 -17.61 -3.97
CA GLU A 49 5.15 -16.96 -3.50
C GLU A 49 5.39 -16.12 -2.24
N GLN A 50 6.28 -16.55 -1.33
CA GLN A 50 6.67 -15.74 -0.17
C GLN A 50 7.40 -14.46 -0.61
N LEU A 51 8.33 -14.58 -1.57
CA LEU A 51 9.00 -13.42 -2.17
C LEU A 51 7.99 -12.48 -2.84
N SER A 52 6.98 -13.02 -3.52
CA SER A 52 5.94 -12.24 -4.19
C SER A 52 5.04 -11.49 -3.19
N ILE A 53 4.66 -12.13 -2.08
CA ILE A 53 3.91 -11.50 -0.98
C ILE A 53 4.74 -10.36 -0.37
N ARG A 54 5.99 -10.61 0.02
CA ARG A 54 6.88 -9.58 0.59
C ARG A 54 7.03 -8.38 -0.35
N ARG A 55 7.20 -8.60 -1.65
CA ARG A 55 7.27 -7.53 -2.67
C ARG A 55 5.96 -6.73 -2.74
N LEU A 56 4.81 -7.40 -2.68
CA LEU A 56 3.51 -6.74 -2.69
C LEU A 56 3.29 -5.89 -1.44
N GLU A 57 3.61 -6.41 -0.26
CA GLU A 57 3.52 -5.70 1.02
C GLU A 57 4.41 -4.45 1.03
N ARG A 58 5.65 -4.56 0.55
CA ARG A 58 6.55 -3.39 0.40
C ARG A 58 5.95 -2.36 -0.55
N ALA A 59 5.42 -2.79 -1.69
CA ALA A 59 4.76 -1.88 -2.62
C ALA A 59 3.53 -1.19 -2.00
N GLN A 60 2.78 -1.88 -1.13
CA GLN A 60 1.66 -1.31 -0.39
C GLN A 60 2.12 -0.31 0.68
N LYS A 61 3.14 -0.67 1.48
CA LYS A 61 3.74 0.21 2.50
C LYS A 61 4.28 1.49 1.86
N ARG A 62 5.03 1.37 0.77
CA ARG A 62 5.54 2.49 0.01
C ARG A 62 4.42 3.37 -0.55
N ARG A 63 3.35 2.76 -1.06
CA ARG A 63 2.16 3.51 -1.54
C ARG A 63 1.49 4.27 -0.39
N ALA A 64 1.37 3.68 0.79
CA ALA A 64 0.82 4.36 1.96
C ALA A 64 1.70 5.54 2.41
N ALA A 65 3.03 5.38 2.40
CA ALA A 65 3.97 6.47 2.67
C ALA A 65 3.83 7.62 1.65
N VAL A 66 3.77 7.28 0.35
CA VAL A 66 3.51 8.25 -0.72
C VAL A 66 2.16 8.96 -0.52
N ALA A 67 1.09 8.22 -0.20
CA ALA A 67 -0.24 8.79 0.04
C ALA A 67 -0.24 9.77 1.21
N SER A 68 0.40 9.40 2.32
CA SER A 68 0.57 10.27 3.50
C SER A 68 1.30 11.56 3.14
N LEU A 69 2.41 11.45 2.39
CA LEU A 69 3.19 12.59 1.94
C LEU A 69 2.39 13.53 1.04
N LEU A 70 1.65 12.97 0.08
CA LEU A 70 0.78 13.71 -0.85
C LEU A 70 -0.48 14.26 -0.16
N GLY A 71 -0.83 13.76 1.02
CA GLY A 71 -1.91 14.24 1.87
C GLY A 71 -1.54 15.47 2.74
N SER A 72 -0.29 15.95 2.66
CA SER A 72 0.14 17.10 3.46
C SER A 72 -0.42 18.43 2.92
N PRO A 73 -1.15 19.22 3.73
CA PRO A 73 -1.72 20.48 3.28
C PRO A 73 -0.65 21.57 3.15
N GLY A 74 -0.83 22.46 2.17
CA GLY A 74 0.08 23.57 1.93
C GLY A 74 -0.56 24.74 1.21
N LEU A 75 0.10 25.89 1.28
CA LEU A 75 -0.21 27.03 0.42
C LEU A 75 0.34 26.80 -0.99
N LEU A 76 -0.33 27.38 -1.97
CA LEU A 76 0.17 27.44 -3.33
C LEU A 76 1.26 28.51 -3.42
N ARG A 77 2.46 28.17 -3.91
CA ARG A 77 3.54 29.14 -4.11
C ARG A 77 3.92 29.25 -5.58
N VAL A 78 3.80 30.43 -6.15
CA VAL A 78 4.25 30.68 -7.54
C VAL A 78 5.78 30.71 -7.55
N ILE A 79 6.40 29.90 -8.41
CA ILE A 79 7.85 29.70 -8.42
C ILE A 79 8.57 30.99 -8.85
N GLU A 80 8.05 31.65 -9.88
CA GLU A 80 8.67 32.84 -10.50
C GLU A 80 8.67 34.05 -9.57
N THR A 81 7.55 34.30 -8.89
CA THR A 81 7.37 35.50 -8.05
C THR A 81 7.60 35.23 -6.56
N GLY A 82 7.63 33.96 -6.15
CA GLY A 82 7.71 33.54 -4.75
C GLY A 82 6.44 33.80 -3.95
N GLU A 83 5.37 34.27 -4.60
CA GLU A 83 4.12 34.66 -3.97
C GLU A 83 3.31 33.45 -3.51
N GLU A 84 2.69 33.59 -2.34
CA GLU A 84 1.86 32.54 -1.73
C GLU A 84 0.38 32.87 -1.85
N PHE A 85 -0.42 31.84 -2.12
CA PHE A 85 -1.85 31.90 -2.30
C PHE A 85 -2.53 30.85 -1.42
N GLY A 86 -3.59 31.26 -0.74
CA GLY A 86 -4.48 30.38 0.01
C GLY A 86 -5.81 30.17 -0.71
N LEU A 87 -6.56 29.18 -0.22
CA LEU A 87 -7.90 28.87 -0.73
C LEU A 87 -8.91 29.90 -0.21
N MET A 88 -9.81 30.37 -1.06
CA MET A 88 -10.93 31.23 -0.70
C MET A 88 -12.15 30.82 -1.52
N PHE A 89 -13.35 31.07 -1.00
CA PHE A 89 -14.56 31.04 -1.82
C PHE A 89 -15.20 32.43 -1.89
N ARG A 90 -15.90 32.69 -2.99
CA ARG A 90 -16.89 33.77 -3.10
C ARG A 90 -18.26 33.15 -3.26
N VAL A 91 -19.30 33.92 -2.99
CA VAL A 91 -20.68 33.51 -3.27
C VAL A 91 -21.24 34.51 -4.26
N ASP A 92 -21.64 34.02 -5.42
CA ASP A 92 -22.28 34.83 -6.44
C ASP A 92 -23.78 34.55 -6.42
N GLU A 93 -24.59 35.60 -6.50
CA GLU A 93 -26.04 35.47 -6.67
C GLU A 93 -26.32 35.20 -8.15
N VAL A 94 -26.98 34.07 -8.44
CA VAL A 94 -27.33 33.65 -9.78
C VAL A 94 -28.84 33.61 -9.87
N CYS A 95 -29.42 34.54 -10.62
CA CYS A 95 -30.84 34.59 -10.90
C CYS A 95 -31.16 33.81 -12.17
N GLU A 96 -32.06 32.84 -12.05
CA GLU A 96 -32.58 32.08 -13.18
C GLU A 96 -33.79 32.82 -13.80
N ASN A 97 -34.11 32.53 -15.07
CA ASN A 97 -35.09 33.27 -15.87
C ASN A 97 -36.51 33.29 -15.26
N GLU A 98 -36.80 32.42 -14.29
CA GLU A 98 -38.08 32.30 -13.60
C GLU A 98 -38.17 33.12 -12.29
N GLY A 99 -37.18 33.96 -12.00
CA GLY A 99 -37.18 34.85 -10.83
C GLY A 99 -36.69 34.21 -9.53
N SER A 100 -36.25 32.95 -9.57
CA SER A 100 -35.49 32.33 -8.48
C SER A 100 -34.04 32.80 -8.52
N CYS A 101 -33.60 33.50 -7.47
CA CYS A 101 -32.19 33.82 -7.26
C CYS A 101 -31.60 32.84 -6.23
N GLY A 102 -30.51 32.17 -6.63
CA GLY A 102 -29.79 31.23 -5.80
C GLY A 102 -28.36 31.69 -5.54
N LEU A 103 -27.86 31.41 -4.34
CA LEU A 103 -26.45 31.67 -4.00
C LEU A 103 -25.59 30.49 -4.48
N LYS A 104 -24.61 30.76 -5.36
CA LYS A 104 -23.67 29.76 -5.86
C LYS A 104 -22.26 30.07 -5.34
N PRO A 105 -21.68 29.21 -4.48
CA PRO A 105 -20.30 29.38 -4.07
C PRO A 105 -19.35 29.05 -5.23
N GLN A 106 -18.22 29.75 -5.30
CA GLN A 106 -17.13 29.51 -6.24
C GLN A 106 -15.79 29.61 -5.51
N PHE A 107 -14.97 28.57 -5.64
CA PHE A 107 -13.64 28.50 -5.04
C PHE A 107 -12.59 29.13 -5.95
N LYS A 108 -11.62 29.83 -5.36
CA LYS A 108 -10.51 30.47 -6.07
C LYS A 108 -9.26 30.52 -5.21
N LEU A 109 -8.12 30.66 -5.88
CA LEU A 109 -6.85 30.97 -5.23
C LEU A 109 -6.73 32.48 -5.05
N THR A 110 -6.16 32.92 -3.93
CA THR A 110 -5.94 34.35 -3.68
C THR A 110 -4.79 34.61 -2.73
N ARG A 111 -4.09 35.72 -2.96
CA ARG A 111 -3.00 36.22 -2.10
C ARG A 111 -3.49 36.73 -0.75
N ARG A 112 -4.79 37.02 -0.64
CA ARG A 112 -5.42 37.52 0.58
C ARG A 112 -5.76 36.41 1.58
N SER A 113 -5.80 35.16 1.12
CA SER A 113 -6.11 34.01 1.96
C SER A 113 -4.82 33.32 2.38
N ARG A 114 -4.84 32.79 3.61
CA ARG A 114 -3.78 31.97 4.18
C ARG A 114 -4.27 30.56 4.54
N TYR A 115 -5.44 30.18 4.05
CA TYR A 115 -5.94 28.83 4.25
C TYR A 115 -5.20 27.84 3.34
N PRO A 116 -4.53 26.82 3.90
CA PRO A 116 -3.88 25.79 3.11
C PRO A 116 -4.91 24.81 2.55
N ALA A 117 -4.53 24.12 1.48
CA ALA A 117 -5.30 23.00 0.97
C ALA A 117 -4.36 21.87 0.55
N LEU A 118 -4.90 20.68 0.37
CA LEU A 118 -4.13 19.54 -0.09
C LEU A 118 -3.81 19.64 -1.57
N PRO A 119 -2.73 18.98 -2.05
CA PRO A 119 -2.44 18.83 -3.47
C PRO A 119 -3.64 18.44 -4.32
N LEU A 120 -4.52 17.54 -3.83
CA LEU A 120 -5.74 17.14 -4.53
C LEU A 120 -6.72 18.30 -4.75
N HIS A 121 -6.93 19.13 -3.73
CA HIS A 121 -7.78 20.32 -3.83
C HIS A 121 -7.21 21.35 -4.81
N TRP A 122 -5.89 21.54 -4.79
CA TRP A 122 -5.20 22.43 -5.73
C TRP A 122 -5.28 21.92 -7.16
N ALA A 123 -5.09 20.62 -7.39
CA ALA A 123 -5.23 20.01 -8.71
C ALA A 123 -6.67 20.12 -9.24
N ALA A 124 -7.68 19.95 -8.37
CA ALA A 124 -9.08 20.16 -8.73
C ALA A 124 -9.36 21.62 -9.12
N LEU A 125 -8.82 22.58 -8.37
CA LEU A 125 -8.95 24.00 -8.65
C LEU A 125 -8.22 24.42 -9.94
N GLY A 126 -7.05 23.83 -10.21
CA GLY A 126 -6.25 24.05 -11.41
C GLY A 126 -6.74 23.29 -12.65
N ARG A 127 -7.73 22.39 -12.48
CA ARG A 127 -8.22 21.44 -13.53
C ARG A 127 -7.09 20.56 -14.08
N SER A 128 -6.18 20.16 -13.18
CA SER A 128 -4.94 19.46 -13.48
C SER A 128 -5.17 17.96 -13.51
N HIS A 129 -5.67 17.47 -14.64
CA HIS A 129 -6.15 16.10 -14.79
C HIS A 129 -5.07 15.05 -14.52
N ARG A 130 -3.83 15.28 -14.95
CA ARG A 130 -2.75 14.29 -14.79
C ARG A 130 -2.28 14.24 -13.34
N ALA A 131 -2.23 15.39 -12.67
CA ALA A 131 -1.95 15.47 -11.25
C ALA A 131 -3.04 14.77 -10.42
N LEU A 132 -4.32 14.94 -10.76
CA LEU A 132 -5.44 14.24 -10.12
C LEU A 132 -5.32 12.72 -10.27
N GLU A 133 -5.11 12.24 -11.50
CA GLU A 133 -4.93 10.81 -11.77
C GLU A 133 -3.72 10.24 -11.00
N PHE A 134 -2.62 10.99 -10.93
CA PHE A 134 -1.44 10.61 -10.16
C PHE A 134 -1.71 10.55 -8.65
N LEU A 135 -2.37 11.56 -8.08
CA LEU A 135 -2.71 11.61 -6.65
C LEU A 135 -3.62 10.44 -6.24
N VAL A 136 -4.69 10.21 -7.00
CA VAL A 136 -5.65 9.14 -6.71
C VAL A 136 -5.02 7.75 -6.88
N SER A 137 -4.23 7.54 -7.94
CA SER A 137 -3.52 6.26 -8.14
C SER A 137 -2.42 6.01 -7.09
N SER A 138 -1.91 7.08 -6.47
CA SER A 138 -0.98 7.00 -5.35
C SER A 138 -1.67 6.71 -4.01
N GLY A 139 -3.01 6.67 -3.97
CA GLY A 139 -3.77 6.32 -2.76
C GLY A 139 -4.20 7.52 -1.91
N VAL A 140 -4.14 8.75 -2.42
CA VAL A 140 -4.66 9.93 -1.71
C VAL A 140 -6.18 9.82 -1.56
N ASP A 141 -6.69 10.07 -0.36
CA ASP A 141 -8.12 10.05 -0.08
C ASP A 141 -8.85 11.21 -0.80
N VAL A 142 -9.83 10.85 -1.63
CA VAL A 142 -10.64 11.80 -2.40
C VAL A 142 -11.74 12.47 -1.58
N GLN A 143 -12.10 11.88 -0.44
CA GLN A 143 -13.09 12.44 0.49
C GLN A 143 -12.47 13.36 1.54
N GLN A 144 -11.15 13.53 1.50
CA GLN A 144 -10.48 14.41 2.42
C GLN A 144 -10.97 15.85 2.27
N GLU A 145 -11.30 16.46 3.40
CA GLU A 145 -11.79 17.83 3.44
C GLU A 145 -10.63 18.81 3.42
N VAL A 146 -10.87 20.01 2.87
CA VAL A 146 -9.94 21.12 3.00
C VAL A 146 -9.82 21.49 4.48
N PRO A 147 -8.59 21.66 5.02
CA PRO A 147 -8.39 22.15 6.38
C PRO A 147 -9.18 23.43 6.65
N ASP A 148 -9.88 23.49 7.78
CA ASP A 148 -10.72 24.62 8.20
C ASP A 148 -11.97 24.89 7.33
N PHE A 149 -12.25 24.09 6.29
CA PHE A 149 -13.48 24.15 5.50
C PHE A 149 -14.21 22.81 5.54
N PRO A 150 -15.06 22.57 6.55
CA PRO A 150 -15.75 21.30 6.68
C PRO A 150 -16.64 21.03 5.46
N LYS A 151 -16.73 19.76 5.06
CA LYS A 151 -17.49 19.29 3.89
C LYS A 151 -17.00 19.81 2.53
N VAL A 152 -15.88 20.53 2.47
CA VAL A 152 -15.30 20.96 1.20
C VAL A 152 -14.27 19.94 0.76
N THR A 153 -14.66 19.05 -0.16
CA THR A 153 -13.77 18.07 -0.80
C THR A 153 -13.39 18.52 -2.20
N ALA A 154 -12.48 17.78 -2.85
CA ALA A 154 -12.13 18.02 -4.25
C ALA A 154 -13.36 17.94 -5.19
N ALA A 155 -14.29 17.02 -4.93
CA ALA A 155 -15.54 16.90 -5.69
C ALA A 155 -16.44 18.15 -5.53
N VAL A 156 -16.53 18.69 -4.31
CA VAL A 156 -17.30 19.91 -4.03
C VAL A 156 -16.69 21.12 -4.74
N ILE A 157 -15.36 21.27 -4.72
CA ILE A 157 -14.67 22.33 -5.48
C ILE A 157 -15.00 22.22 -6.97
N CYS A 158 -14.94 21.02 -7.54
CA CYS A 158 -15.29 20.79 -8.95
C CYS A 158 -16.75 21.18 -9.25
N ALA A 159 -17.70 20.78 -8.40
CA ALA A 159 -19.11 21.11 -8.58
C ALA A 159 -19.38 22.62 -8.53
N CYS A 160 -18.85 23.30 -7.50
CA CYS A 160 -18.99 24.75 -7.32
C CYS A 160 -18.36 25.55 -8.47
N ASN A 161 -17.25 25.06 -9.04
CA ASN A 161 -16.56 25.69 -10.15
C ASN A 161 -16.99 25.14 -11.53
N MET A 162 -18.10 24.40 -11.60
CA MET A 162 -18.67 23.81 -12.83
C MET A 162 -17.63 23.03 -13.66
N SER A 163 -16.68 22.39 -12.98
CA SER A 163 -15.54 21.67 -13.58
C SER A 163 -15.87 20.18 -13.71
N PHE A 164 -16.95 19.88 -14.44
CA PHE A 164 -17.52 18.53 -14.55
C PHE A 164 -16.57 17.48 -15.13
N GLU A 165 -15.78 17.84 -16.14
CA GLU A 165 -14.77 16.92 -16.70
C GLU A 165 -13.72 16.57 -15.63
N THR A 166 -13.33 17.54 -14.80
CA THR A 166 -12.39 17.31 -13.69
C THR A 166 -12.97 16.34 -12.66
N ALA A 167 -14.26 16.51 -12.30
CA ALA A 167 -14.97 15.56 -11.44
C ALA A 167 -15.02 14.15 -12.05
N ARG A 168 -15.37 14.03 -13.33
CA ARG A 168 -15.41 12.76 -14.06
C ARG A 168 -14.03 12.07 -14.08
N ARG A 169 -12.94 12.82 -14.22
CA ARG A 169 -11.58 12.27 -14.14
C ARG A 169 -11.26 11.70 -12.77
N ILE A 170 -11.68 12.38 -11.70
CA ILE A 170 -11.53 11.87 -10.33
C ILE A 170 -12.28 10.55 -10.18
N GLU A 171 -13.54 10.48 -10.59
CA GLU A 171 -14.36 9.25 -10.52
C GLU A 171 -13.71 8.07 -11.26
N LYS A 172 -13.24 8.31 -12.48
CA LYS A 172 -12.56 7.29 -13.28
C LYS A 172 -11.25 6.82 -12.62
N ALA A 173 -10.47 7.75 -12.06
CA ALA A 173 -9.24 7.42 -11.36
C ALA A 173 -9.51 6.60 -10.08
N VAL A 174 -10.57 6.92 -9.34
CA VAL A 174 -11.01 6.16 -8.15
C VAL A 174 -11.42 4.75 -8.53
N GLU A 175 -12.18 4.60 -9.62
CA GLU A 175 -12.58 3.29 -10.11
C GLU A 175 -11.38 2.43 -10.52
N ALA A 176 -10.44 3.01 -11.28
CA ALA A 176 -9.20 2.33 -11.67
C ALA A 176 -8.37 1.92 -10.44
N GLN A 177 -8.26 2.78 -9.44
CA GLN A 177 -7.52 2.49 -8.21
C GLN A 177 -8.18 1.35 -7.42
N ARG A 178 -9.51 1.36 -7.29
CA ARG A 178 -10.26 0.29 -6.63
C ARG A 178 -10.09 -1.05 -7.33
N GLN A 179 -10.18 -1.08 -8.65
CA GLN A 179 -9.96 -2.31 -9.43
C GLN A 179 -8.54 -2.85 -9.22
N ARG A 180 -7.53 -1.97 -9.21
CA ARG A 180 -6.15 -2.36 -8.92
C ARG A 180 -6.02 -2.99 -7.53
N LEU A 181 -6.58 -2.37 -6.49
CA LEU A 181 -6.52 -2.90 -5.12
C LEU A 181 -7.20 -4.27 -5.01
N GLN A 182 -8.36 -4.45 -5.65
CA GLN A 182 -9.05 -5.73 -5.70
C GLN A 182 -8.21 -6.82 -6.39
N ASN A 183 -7.54 -6.49 -7.49
CA ASN A 183 -6.67 -7.42 -8.20
C ASN A 183 -5.45 -7.81 -7.34
N GLU A 184 -4.81 -6.84 -6.67
CA GLU A 184 -3.71 -7.07 -5.74
C GLU A 184 -4.14 -7.97 -4.58
N GLU A 185 -5.33 -7.75 -4.00
CA GLU A 185 -5.87 -8.57 -2.90
C GLU A 185 -6.23 -9.99 -3.35
N GLN A 186 -6.73 -10.17 -4.58
CA GLN A 186 -6.97 -11.49 -5.16
C GLN A 186 -5.66 -12.24 -5.42
N GLN A 187 -4.63 -11.56 -5.93
CA GLN A 187 -3.31 -12.16 -6.13
C GLN A 187 -2.68 -12.57 -4.80
N HIS A 188 -2.73 -11.68 -3.80
CA HIS A 188 -2.27 -11.97 -2.46
C HIS A 188 -2.94 -13.23 -1.88
N ARG A 189 -4.28 -13.31 -1.98
CA ARG A 189 -5.02 -14.49 -1.52
C ARG A 189 -4.56 -15.78 -2.19
N LYS A 190 -4.37 -15.77 -3.51
CA LYS A 190 -3.88 -16.95 -4.24
C LYS A 190 -2.48 -17.38 -3.80
N TRP A 191 -1.57 -16.43 -3.58
CA TRP A 191 -0.23 -16.75 -3.08
C TRP A 191 -0.28 -17.32 -1.67
N VAL A 192 -1.13 -16.80 -0.78
CA VAL A 192 -1.30 -17.36 0.57
C VAL A 192 -1.88 -18.77 0.50
N GLU A 193 -2.93 -19.00 -0.29
CA GLU A 193 -3.54 -20.33 -0.46
C GLU A 193 -2.53 -21.36 -0.98
N THR A 194 -1.76 -21.01 -2.02
CA THR A 194 -0.72 -21.90 -2.58
C THR A 194 0.40 -22.21 -1.59
N LEU A 195 0.82 -21.24 -0.77
CA LEU A 195 1.78 -21.49 0.31
C LEU A 195 1.22 -22.41 1.39
N GLU A 196 -0.04 -22.24 1.78
CA GLU A 196 -0.68 -23.14 2.74
C GLU A 196 -0.81 -24.56 2.19
N GLU A 197 -1.12 -24.73 0.91
CA GLU A 197 -1.17 -26.04 0.25
C GLU A 197 0.20 -26.72 0.25
N LYS A 198 1.26 -26.01 -0.16
CA LYS A 198 2.64 -26.53 -0.13
C LYS A 198 3.08 -26.89 1.29
N LYS A 199 2.73 -26.07 2.28
CA LYS A 199 3.01 -26.36 3.69
C LYS A 199 2.33 -27.66 4.14
N ARG A 200 1.04 -27.82 3.83
CA ARG A 200 0.29 -29.06 4.15
C ARG A 200 0.86 -30.28 3.44
N GLU A 201 1.35 -30.14 2.21
CA GLU A 201 1.99 -31.23 1.48
C GLU A 201 3.31 -31.65 2.14
N ARG A 202 4.15 -30.69 2.55
CA ARG A 202 5.38 -30.96 3.30
C ARG A 202 5.12 -31.64 4.63
N GLU A 203 4.12 -31.16 5.39
CA GLU A 203 3.72 -31.79 6.65
C GLU A 203 3.24 -33.24 6.45
N ARG A 204 2.55 -33.53 5.34
CA ARG A 204 2.15 -34.90 4.98
C ARG A 204 3.34 -35.79 4.62
N LEU A 205 4.28 -35.28 3.84
CA LEU A 205 5.48 -36.03 3.45
C LEU A 205 6.36 -36.30 4.67
N ALA A 206 6.57 -35.32 5.55
CA ALA A 206 7.33 -35.49 6.78
C ALA A 206 6.66 -36.50 7.74
N ALA A 207 5.33 -36.51 7.82
CA ALA A 207 4.62 -37.49 8.64
C ALA A 207 4.76 -38.93 8.09
N LEU A 208 4.83 -39.10 6.77
CA LEU A 208 5.08 -40.40 6.15
C LEU A 208 6.53 -40.86 6.37
N GLU A 209 7.49 -39.95 6.26
CA GLU A 209 8.92 -40.21 6.54
C GLU A 209 9.12 -40.62 8.01
N GLU A 210 8.48 -39.91 8.96
CA GLU A 210 8.54 -40.27 10.38
C GLU A 210 7.87 -41.63 10.69
N GLU A 211 6.84 -42.01 9.93
CA GLU A 211 6.20 -43.33 10.05
C GLU A 211 7.09 -44.44 9.48
N GLU A 212 7.78 -44.18 8.36
CA GLU A 212 8.76 -45.09 7.75
C GLU A 212 9.97 -45.28 8.66
N GLU A 213 10.56 -44.20 9.18
CA GLU A 213 11.68 -44.26 10.14
C GLU A 213 11.30 -45.05 11.40
N ARG A 214 10.09 -44.84 11.95
CA ARG A 214 9.61 -45.61 13.10
C ARG A 214 9.45 -47.10 12.80
N ALA A 215 8.96 -47.46 11.61
CA ALA A 215 8.82 -48.85 11.20
C ALA A 215 10.19 -49.53 11.01
N GLU A 216 11.17 -48.82 10.44
CA GLU A 216 12.55 -49.32 10.31
C GLU A 216 13.22 -49.52 11.69
N GLU A 217 13.00 -48.61 12.65
CA GLU A 217 13.49 -48.76 14.02
C GLU A 217 12.85 -49.96 14.75
N GLU A 218 11.55 -50.23 14.53
CA GLU A 218 10.87 -51.41 15.07
C GLU A 218 11.41 -52.71 14.46
N GLU A 219 11.57 -52.79 13.13
CA GLU A 219 12.18 -53.97 12.47
C GLU A 219 13.63 -54.21 12.91
N ALA A 220 14.41 -53.16 13.13
CA ALA A 220 15.80 -53.29 13.60
C ALA A 220 15.90 -53.77 15.06
N ASN A 221 14.95 -53.40 15.93
CA ASN A 221 14.89 -53.92 17.29
C ASN A 221 14.43 -55.39 17.33
N ASP A 222 13.42 -55.76 16.53
CA ASP A 222 12.95 -57.15 16.45
C ASP A 222 14.06 -58.08 15.92
N ALA A 223 14.88 -57.63 14.97
CA ALA A 223 16.04 -58.38 14.47
C ALA A 223 17.19 -58.49 15.49
N ALA A 224 17.27 -57.60 16.48
CA ALA A 224 18.29 -57.64 17.54
C ALA A 224 17.88 -58.50 18.75
N GLU A 225 16.57 -58.75 18.95
CA GLU A 225 16.08 -59.68 19.98
C GLU A 225 16.16 -61.16 19.56
N ASP A 226 16.20 -61.46 18.25
CA ASP A 226 16.30 -62.84 17.71
C ASP A 226 17.76 -63.38 17.70
N ASP A 227 18.76 -62.53 17.94
CA ASP A 227 20.20 -62.90 17.96
C ASP A 227 20.73 -63.14 19.40
N ASN A 228 19.86 -63.22 20.41
CA ASN A 228 20.21 -63.38 21.82
C ASN A 228 19.73 -64.70 22.45
N ASP A 229 19.32 -65.67 21.63
CA ASP A 229 18.74 -66.96 22.07
C ASP A 229 19.58 -68.19 21.66
N ASP A 230 20.91 -68.04 21.53
CA ASP A 230 21.85 -69.15 21.39
C ASP A 230 23.10 -68.91 22.26
N ASP A 231 23.04 -69.35 23.52
CA ASP A 231 24.11 -70.05 24.25
C ASP A 231 23.88 -69.93 25.78
N ASP A 232 23.25 -70.94 26.38
CA ASP A 232 23.61 -71.46 27.72
C ASP A 232 22.75 -72.69 28.08
N GLU A 233 22.88 -73.78 27.32
CA GLU A 233 22.60 -75.14 27.81
C GLU A 233 23.85 -76.00 27.65
N GLU A 234 24.62 -76.18 28.74
CA GLU A 234 25.48 -77.33 29.07
C GLU A 234 26.28 -76.91 30.34
N ASP A 235 26.43 -77.65 31.44
CA ASP A 235 26.16 -79.03 31.80
C ASP A 235 26.41 -79.11 33.33
N ASP A 236 25.52 -79.73 34.10
CA ASP A 236 25.73 -79.96 35.55
C ASP A 236 26.15 -81.42 35.78
N PRO A 237 27.42 -81.70 36.13
CA PRO A 237 27.78 -82.98 36.73
C PRO A 237 28.13 -82.77 38.21
N GLU A 238 27.20 -83.20 39.05
CA GLU A 238 27.43 -84.18 40.12
C GLU A 238 28.87 -84.25 40.67
N ALA A 239 29.11 -83.64 41.82
CA ALA A 239 30.31 -83.91 42.62
C ALA A 239 29.95 -84.25 44.07
N ALA A 240 30.12 -85.53 44.36
CA ALA A 240 30.06 -86.19 45.66
C ALA A 240 30.93 -85.54 46.75
N ALA A 241 30.41 -85.49 47.98
CA ALA A 241 30.95 -86.15 49.20
C ALA A 241 30.33 -85.56 50.47
#